data_AF-A0A960XI14-F1
#
_entry.id   AF-A0A960XI14-F1
#
_cell.length_a   1.000
_cell.length_b   1.000
_cell.length_c   1.000
_cell.angle_alpha   90.00
_cell.angle_beta   90.00
_cell.angle_gamma   90.00
#
_symmetry.space_group_name_H-M   'P 1'
#
loop_
_entity.id
_entity.type
_entity.pdbx_description
1 polymer ?
#
loop_
_entity_poly.entity_id
_entity_poly.type
_entity_poly.pdbx_seq_one_letter_code
_entity_poly.pdbx_strand_id
1 'polypeptide(L)'
;MNHNTLITLALTLTLAGLAEAKSPKDGNGAVTISGELKTWHAVTLTQNGPWAKETDKSPNPFTDYSMFVTFMHESGTPVYTVPGYFAADGDAANTSSKEGNQWRAHLSPDKPGTWSYKVSFVSAKGAALNPARDDYLPPFHGVHGTFK
;
A
#
# COMPACT_ATOMS: atom_id res chain seq x y z
N MET A 1 48.56 -48.17 -7.96
CA MET A 1 48.32 -47.44 -6.69
C MET A 1 47.82 -46.04 -7.06
N ASN A 2 46.79 -45.57 -6.33
CA ASN A 2 46.28 -44.19 -6.17
C ASN A 2 46.14 -43.28 -7.41
N HIS A 3 44.95 -43.17 -8.03
CA HIS A 3 43.82 -42.27 -7.67
C HIS A 3 44.16 -40.77 -7.53
N ASN A 4 43.58 -39.93 -8.41
CA ASN A 4 42.62 -38.90 -7.99
C ASN A 4 41.97 -38.19 -9.18
N THR A 5 40.70 -38.51 -9.43
CA THR A 5 39.79 -37.76 -10.29
C THR A 5 39.19 -36.63 -9.45
N LEU A 6 39.45 -35.37 -9.79
CA LEU A 6 38.81 -34.22 -9.16
C LEU A 6 37.44 -33.98 -9.81
N ILE A 7 36.37 -34.27 -9.09
CA ILE A 7 35.00 -33.90 -9.45
C ILE A 7 34.76 -32.50 -8.89
N THR A 8 34.72 -31.49 -9.75
CA THR A 8 34.32 -30.14 -9.39
C THR A 8 32.80 -30.08 -9.30
N LEU A 9 32.26 -30.07 -8.07
CA LEU A 9 30.83 -29.86 -7.83
C LEU A 9 30.53 -28.36 -7.89
N ALA A 10 29.98 -27.88 -9.01
CA ALA A 10 29.47 -26.52 -9.12
C ALA A 10 28.09 -26.44 -8.44
N LEU A 11 28.04 -25.85 -7.25
CA LEU A 11 26.79 -25.56 -6.54
C LEU A 11 26.18 -24.29 -7.14
N THR A 12 25.27 -24.43 -8.11
CA THR A 12 24.46 -23.30 -8.59
C THR A 12 23.41 -22.98 -7.53
N LEU A 13 23.67 -21.95 -6.72
CA LEU A 13 22.68 -21.38 -5.80
C LEU A 13 21.70 -20.54 -6.62
N THR A 14 20.55 -21.11 -6.97
CA THR A 14 19.41 -20.34 -7.49
C THR A 14 18.89 -19.43 -6.37
N LEU A 15 19.08 -18.12 -6.51
CA LEU A 15 18.38 -17.13 -5.71
C LEU A 15 16.88 -17.21 -6.05
N ALA A 16 16.13 -18.00 -5.27
CA ALA A 16 14.69 -17.82 -5.21
C ALA A 16 14.42 -16.44 -4.62
N GLY A 17 13.62 -15.61 -5.30
CA GLY A 17 13.25 -14.29 -4.83
C GLY A 17 12.73 -14.37 -3.39
N LEU A 18 13.36 -13.61 -2.50
CA LEU A 18 12.85 -13.41 -1.15
C LEU A 18 11.51 -12.68 -1.28
N ALA A 19 10.41 -13.43 -1.25
CA ALA A 19 9.14 -12.84 -0.85
C ALA A 19 9.37 -12.27 0.56
N GLU A 20 9.36 -10.94 0.66
CA GLU A 20 9.55 -10.23 1.92
C GLU A 20 8.52 -10.77 2.92
N ALA A 21 8.99 -11.45 3.97
CA ALA A 21 8.10 -12.07 4.94
C ALA A 21 7.31 -10.96 5.65
N LYS A 22 5.98 -11.03 5.54
CA LYS A 22 5.04 -10.12 6.20
C LYS A 22 5.42 -9.92 7.67
N SER A 23 5.70 -8.68 8.06
CA SER A 23 6.01 -8.36 9.46
C SER A 23 4.77 -8.61 10.32
N PRO A 24 4.89 -9.16 11.54
CA PRO A 24 3.75 -9.35 12.44
C PRO A 24 3.05 -8.04 12.82
N LYS A 25 3.67 -6.88 12.55
CA LYS A 25 3.09 -5.56 12.76
C LYS A 25 2.31 -5.03 11.55
N ASP A 26 2.51 -5.62 10.37
CA ASP A 26 1.82 -5.22 9.16
C ASP A 26 0.31 -5.42 9.30
N GLY A 27 -0.43 -4.54 8.66
CA GLY A 27 -1.86 -4.65 8.52
C GLY A 27 -2.29 -5.90 7.74
N ASN A 28 -3.58 -6.18 7.78
CA ASN A 28 -4.20 -7.27 7.02
C ASN A 28 -4.71 -6.84 5.64
N GLY A 29 -4.52 -5.58 5.23
CA GLY A 29 -5.09 -5.02 4.00
C GLY A 29 -6.54 -4.59 4.12
N ALA A 30 -7.17 -4.73 5.29
CA ALA A 30 -8.54 -4.28 5.51
C ALA A 30 -8.67 -2.77 5.31
N VAL A 31 -9.82 -2.36 4.78
CA VAL A 31 -10.15 -0.96 4.49
C VAL A 31 -11.33 -0.52 5.34
N THR A 32 -11.20 0.68 5.90
CA THR A 32 -12.26 1.40 6.60
C THR A 32 -12.55 2.69 5.84
N ILE A 33 -13.82 2.96 5.58
CA ILE A 33 -14.30 4.24 5.04
C ILE A 33 -14.89 5.06 6.19
N SER A 34 -14.47 6.31 6.33
CA SER A 34 -14.95 7.24 7.36
C SER A 34 -15.15 8.65 6.83
N GLY A 35 -15.74 9.53 7.65
CA GLY A 35 -16.10 10.90 7.29
C GLY A 35 -17.61 11.09 7.13
N GLU A 36 -18.02 12.26 6.65
CA GLU A 36 -19.41 12.50 6.28
C GLU A 36 -19.64 12.03 4.85
N LEU A 37 -20.36 10.91 4.67
CA LEU A 37 -20.66 10.32 3.36
C LEU A 37 -21.76 11.15 2.66
N LYS A 38 -21.39 12.36 2.27
CA LYS A 38 -22.22 13.37 1.59
C LYS A 38 -21.42 13.99 0.47
N THR A 39 -22.14 14.57 -0.49
CA THR A 39 -21.50 15.32 -1.57
C THR A 39 -20.68 16.48 -1.00
N TRP A 40 -19.50 16.69 -1.58
CA TRP A 40 -18.53 17.74 -1.24
C TRP A 40 -17.90 17.65 0.16
N HIS A 41 -18.21 16.60 0.93
CA HIS A 41 -17.59 16.35 2.23
C HIS A 41 -16.45 15.36 2.09
N ALA A 42 -15.45 15.50 2.96
CA ALA A 42 -14.29 14.61 2.95
C ALA A 42 -14.69 13.18 3.36
N VAL A 43 -14.42 12.24 2.46
CA VAL A 43 -14.45 10.80 2.70
C VAL A 43 -13.02 10.32 2.79
N THR A 44 -12.69 9.66 3.89
CA THR A 44 -11.36 9.08 4.13
C THR A 44 -11.42 7.57 3.95
N LEU A 45 -10.65 7.06 3.00
CA LEU A 45 -10.29 5.66 2.93
C LEU A 45 -9.05 5.43 3.78
N THR A 46 -9.12 4.54 4.76
CA THR A 46 -7.95 4.07 5.52
C THR A 46 -7.73 2.59 5.26
N GLN A 47 -6.54 2.21 4.81
CA GLN A 47 -6.13 0.82 4.66
C GLN A 47 -5.09 0.43 5.72
N ASN A 48 -5.27 -0.74 6.32
CA ASN A 48 -4.27 -1.40 7.15
C ASN A 48 -3.15 -1.94 6.26
N GLY A 49 -2.12 -1.13 6.01
CA GLY A 49 -1.01 -1.40 5.10
C GLY A 49 0.24 -1.95 5.80
N PRO A 50 1.42 -1.83 5.17
CA PRO A 50 2.71 -2.12 5.81
C PRO A 50 2.89 -1.29 7.07
N TRP A 51 3.48 -1.87 8.09
CA TRP A 51 3.90 -1.09 9.25
C TRP A 51 5.19 -0.35 8.96
N ALA A 52 5.28 0.90 9.39
CA ALA A 52 6.48 1.72 9.22
C ALA A 52 6.63 2.71 10.37
N LYS A 53 7.82 3.30 10.46
CA LYS A 53 8.10 4.51 11.24
C LYS A 53 8.43 5.66 10.32
N GLU A 54 8.07 6.88 10.72
CA GLU A 54 8.46 8.10 10.01
C GLU A 54 9.98 8.23 9.81
N THR A 55 10.77 7.61 10.68
CA THR A 55 12.25 7.64 10.65
C THR A 55 12.89 6.50 9.84
N ASP A 56 12.11 5.57 9.30
CA ASP A 56 12.63 4.47 8.51
C ASP A 56 13.28 4.98 7.21
N LYS A 57 14.40 4.36 6.83
CA LYS A 57 15.20 4.76 5.65
C LYS A 57 15.11 3.75 4.50
N SER A 58 14.70 2.52 4.76
CA SER A 58 14.64 1.44 3.77
C SER A 58 13.77 0.29 4.28
N PRO A 59 12.51 0.16 3.81
CA PRO A 59 11.81 1.14 2.97
C PRO A 59 11.43 2.40 3.77
N ASN A 60 11.55 3.58 3.17
CA ASN A 60 11.03 4.82 3.73
C ASN A 60 9.52 4.96 3.44
N PRO A 61 8.66 5.22 4.44
CA PRO A 61 7.20 5.29 4.26
C PRO A 61 6.72 6.36 3.28
N PHE A 62 7.52 7.41 3.07
CA PHE A 62 7.16 8.57 2.27
C PHE A 62 7.71 8.52 0.83
N THR A 63 8.80 7.79 0.60
CA THR A 63 9.43 7.73 -0.73
C THR A 63 9.34 6.37 -1.40
N ASP A 64 9.31 5.28 -0.62
CA ASP A 64 9.47 3.93 -1.15
C ASP A 64 8.15 3.14 -1.20
N TYR A 65 7.07 3.73 -0.70
CA TYR A 65 5.72 3.21 -0.85
C TYR A 65 4.86 4.16 -1.66
N SER A 66 4.10 3.61 -2.59
CA SER A 66 3.19 4.36 -3.46
C SER A 66 1.81 3.74 -3.36
N MET A 67 0.89 4.46 -2.70
CA MET A 67 -0.52 4.11 -2.62
C MET A 67 -1.30 5.05 -3.53
N PHE A 68 -2.14 4.51 -4.40
CA PHE A 68 -3.14 5.24 -5.14
C PHE A 68 -4.50 4.57 -4.95
N VAL A 69 -5.55 5.38 -4.91
CA VAL A 69 -6.92 4.88 -4.88
C VAL A 69 -7.69 5.43 -6.06
N THR A 70 -8.23 4.53 -6.87
CA THR A 70 -9.18 4.88 -7.93
C THR A 70 -10.59 4.75 -7.37
N PHE A 71 -11.30 5.88 -7.31
CA PHE A 71 -12.70 5.99 -6.98
C PHE A 71 -13.53 6.14 -8.25
N MET A 72 -14.65 5.41 -8.35
CA MET A 72 -15.52 5.47 -9.53
C MET A 72 -16.99 5.45 -9.09
N HIS A 73 -17.75 6.44 -9.56
CA HIS A 73 -19.19 6.50 -9.36
C HIS A 73 -19.91 5.36 -10.11
N GLU A 74 -21.01 4.84 -9.57
CA GLU A 74 -21.78 3.73 -10.15
C GLU A 74 -22.28 3.95 -11.58
N SER A 75 -22.42 5.21 -12.01
CA SER A 75 -22.74 5.54 -13.42
C SER A 75 -21.56 5.43 -14.38
N GLY A 76 -20.38 4.99 -13.91
CA GLY A 76 -19.14 4.89 -14.68
C GLY A 76 -18.35 6.21 -14.81
N THR A 77 -18.91 7.33 -14.34
CA THR A 77 -18.25 8.65 -14.35
C THR A 77 -18.83 9.54 -13.24
N PRO A 78 -18.00 10.34 -12.53
CA PRO A 78 -16.57 10.50 -12.75
C PRO A 78 -15.72 9.36 -12.17
N VAL A 79 -14.46 9.32 -12.60
CA VAL A 79 -13.41 8.43 -12.08
C VAL A 79 -12.27 9.30 -11.58
N TYR A 80 -11.90 9.14 -10.31
CA TYR A 80 -10.85 9.90 -9.65
C TYR A 80 -9.76 8.98 -9.16
N THR A 81 -8.52 9.20 -9.59
CA THR A 81 -7.36 8.49 -9.03
C THR A 81 -6.56 9.47 -8.18
N VAL A 82 -6.48 9.20 -6.88
CA VAL A 82 -5.85 10.09 -5.90
C VAL A 82 -4.70 9.38 -5.19
N PRO A 83 -3.63 10.10 -4.85
CA PRO A 83 -2.54 9.54 -4.05
C PRO A 83 -2.99 9.31 -2.60
N GLY A 84 -2.48 8.25 -2.00
CA GLY A 84 -2.54 7.99 -0.56
C GLY A 84 -1.23 8.34 0.15
N TYR A 85 -1.24 8.33 1.48
CA TYR A 85 -0.09 8.68 2.31
C TYR A 85 -0.04 7.85 3.60
N PHE A 86 1.16 7.73 4.18
CA PHE A 86 1.39 7.10 5.47
C PHE A 86 0.86 7.98 6.62
N ALA A 87 0.05 7.41 7.51
CA ALA A 87 -0.65 8.12 8.58
C ALA A 87 -0.33 7.56 9.99
N ALA A 88 0.81 6.88 10.15
CA ALA A 88 1.21 6.26 11.42
C ALA A 88 0.12 5.34 12.01
N ASP A 89 -0.37 5.64 13.20
CA ASP A 89 -1.45 4.91 13.88
C ASP A 89 -2.86 5.40 13.49
N GLY A 90 -2.95 6.39 12.60
CA GLY A 90 -4.20 7.01 12.18
C GLY A 90 -4.74 8.08 13.14
N ASP A 91 -4.14 8.25 14.31
CA ASP A 91 -4.56 9.23 15.32
C ASP A 91 -3.38 10.05 15.86
N ALA A 92 -2.30 10.16 15.06
CA ALA A 92 -1.07 10.84 15.42
C ALA A 92 -1.25 12.28 15.92
N ALA A 93 -2.32 12.97 15.50
CA ALA A 93 -2.67 14.30 16.00
C ALA A 93 -2.97 14.31 17.51
N ASN A 94 -3.50 13.22 18.05
CA ASN A 94 -3.83 13.06 19.46
C ASN A 94 -2.82 12.19 20.21
N THR A 95 -2.24 11.19 19.56
CA THR A 95 -1.30 10.25 20.19
C THR A 95 0.17 10.67 20.08
N SER A 96 0.49 11.61 19.19
CA SER A 96 1.87 11.93 18.79
C SER A 96 2.65 10.70 18.26
N SER A 97 1.96 9.65 17.82
CA SER A 97 2.62 8.46 17.27
C SER A 97 3.34 8.79 15.97
N LYS A 98 4.51 8.17 15.81
CA LYS A 98 5.38 8.29 14.61
C LYS A 98 5.53 6.96 13.90
N GLU A 99 4.70 5.98 14.26
CA GLU A 99 4.74 4.63 13.72
C GLU A 99 3.35 4.00 13.72
N GLY A 100 3.15 3.03 12.83
CA GLY A 100 1.90 2.34 12.69
C GLY A 100 1.74 1.78 11.28
N ASN A 101 0.51 1.38 10.95
CA ASN A 101 0.18 0.70 9.71
C ASN A 101 -1.04 1.31 8.99
N GLN A 102 -1.38 2.56 9.32
CA GLN A 102 -2.51 3.25 8.72
C GLN A 102 -2.06 4.04 7.50
N TRP A 103 -2.72 3.81 6.37
CA TRP A 103 -2.48 4.48 5.10
C TRP A 103 -3.78 5.09 4.59
N ARG A 104 -3.75 6.36 4.18
CA ARG A 104 -4.97 7.12 3.92
C ARG A 104 -5.01 7.71 2.53
N ALA A 105 -6.20 7.74 1.94
CA ALA A 105 -6.52 8.53 0.76
C ALA A 105 -7.85 9.25 0.98
N HIS A 106 -7.99 10.43 0.39
CA HIS A 106 -9.19 11.27 0.56
C HIS A 106 -9.89 11.50 -0.76
N LEU A 107 -11.23 11.45 -0.72
CA LEU A 107 -12.10 11.85 -1.81
C LEU A 107 -13.13 12.85 -1.28
N SER A 108 -13.49 13.85 -2.08
CA SER A 108 -14.71 14.64 -1.87
C SER A 108 -15.68 14.30 -2.99
N PRO A 109 -16.63 13.37 -2.81
CA PRO A 109 -17.54 12.94 -3.87
C PRO A 109 -18.37 14.14 -4.37
N ASP A 110 -18.40 14.34 -5.67
CA ASP A 110 -19.15 15.43 -6.32
C ASP A 110 -20.55 15.00 -6.77
N LYS A 111 -20.87 13.72 -6.62
CA LYS A 111 -22.12 13.11 -7.09
C LYS A 111 -22.72 12.17 -6.03
N PRO A 112 -24.03 12.25 -5.76
CA PRO A 112 -24.70 11.30 -4.89
C PRO A 112 -24.85 9.95 -5.60
N GLY A 113 -24.72 8.86 -4.86
CA GLY A 113 -24.82 7.51 -5.39
C GLY A 113 -23.79 6.59 -4.76
N THR A 114 -23.73 5.35 -5.22
CA THR A 114 -22.70 4.42 -4.78
C THR A 114 -21.38 4.74 -5.49
N TRP A 115 -20.30 4.72 -4.71
CA TRP A 115 -18.94 4.84 -5.20
C TRP A 115 -18.19 3.54 -4.95
N SER A 116 -17.46 3.09 -5.96
CA SER A 116 -16.49 2.01 -5.83
C SER A 116 -15.10 2.57 -5.63
N TYR A 117 -14.23 1.80 -4.96
CA TYR A 117 -12.81 2.09 -4.84
C TYR A 117 -11.97 0.87 -5.22
N LYS A 118 -10.77 1.11 -5.73
CA LYS A 118 -9.72 0.11 -5.93
C LYS A 118 -8.36 0.69 -5.53
N VAL A 119 -7.64 -0.02 -4.68
CA VAL A 119 -6.31 0.37 -4.20
C VAL A 119 -5.23 -0.21 -5.12
N SER A 120 -4.29 0.63 -5.54
CA SER A 120 -2.99 0.23 -6.05
C SER A 120 -1.94 0.53 -5.00
N PHE A 121 -1.19 -0.48 -4.56
CA PHE A 121 -0.12 -0.32 -3.58
C PHE A 121 1.16 -0.95 -4.11
N VAL A 122 2.23 -0.17 -4.15
CA VAL A 122 3.54 -0.57 -4.69
C VAL A 122 4.62 -0.29 -3.65
N SER A 123 5.62 -1.16 -3.54
CA SER A 123 6.83 -0.93 -2.74
C SER A 123 8.06 -1.10 -3.60
N ALA A 124 8.81 -0.02 -3.76
CA ALA A 124 10.11 -0.01 -4.43
C ALA A 124 10.84 1.27 -4.07
N LYS A 125 12.16 1.28 -4.16
CA LYS A 125 12.96 2.49 -3.91
C LYS A 125 12.47 3.67 -4.79
N GLY A 126 12.00 4.73 -4.15
CA GLY A 126 11.45 5.91 -4.83
C GLY A 126 10.10 5.68 -5.54
N ALA A 127 9.33 4.66 -5.16
CA ALA A 127 8.02 4.36 -5.76
C ALA A 127 7.04 5.55 -5.70
N ALA A 128 7.08 6.36 -4.64
CA ALA A 128 6.21 7.54 -4.52
C ALA A 128 6.55 8.62 -5.56
N LEU A 129 7.79 8.64 -6.05
CA LEU A 129 8.28 9.62 -7.02
C LEU A 129 8.07 9.20 -8.47
N ASN A 130 7.94 7.89 -8.72
CA ASN A 130 7.66 7.33 -10.04
C ASN A 130 6.65 6.18 -9.90
N PRO A 131 5.34 6.45 -10.02
CA PRO A 131 4.28 5.51 -9.68
C PRO A 131 4.05 4.40 -10.73
N ALA A 132 4.72 4.45 -11.88
CA ALA A 132 4.60 3.44 -12.94
C ALA A 132 5.53 2.23 -12.70
N ARG A 133 5.40 1.58 -11.53
CA ARG A 133 6.16 0.38 -11.16
C ARG A 133 5.24 -0.80 -10.89
N ASP A 134 5.66 -1.99 -11.31
CA ASP A 134 4.90 -3.24 -11.18
C ASP A 134 5.27 -4.03 -9.90
N ASP A 135 6.00 -3.40 -8.98
CA ASP A 135 6.38 -3.94 -7.67
C ASP A 135 5.18 -3.90 -6.70
N TYR A 136 4.07 -4.51 -7.10
CA TYR A 136 2.84 -4.55 -6.33
C TYR A 136 3.07 -5.22 -4.98
N LEU A 137 2.45 -4.66 -3.95
CA LEU A 137 2.63 -5.09 -2.58
C LEU A 137 1.37 -5.84 -2.07
N PRO A 138 1.24 -7.15 -2.31
CA PRO A 138 0.19 -7.95 -1.68
C PRO A 138 0.43 -8.03 -0.15
N PRO A 139 -0.64 -8.14 0.67
CA PRO A 139 -2.06 -8.21 0.28
C PRO A 139 -2.73 -6.83 0.08
N PHE A 140 -1.98 -5.73 0.09
CA PHE A 140 -2.53 -4.37 0.11
C PHE A 140 -2.97 -3.89 -1.28
N HIS A 141 -2.22 -4.27 -2.31
CA HIS A 141 -2.60 -4.03 -3.71
C HIS A 141 -3.87 -4.79 -4.10
N GLY A 142 -4.73 -4.16 -4.90
CA GLY A 142 -5.91 -4.80 -5.50
C GLY A 142 -7.14 -4.85 -4.61
N VAL A 143 -7.04 -4.40 -3.35
CA VAL A 143 -8.18 -4.29 -2.44
C VAL A 143 -9.21 -3.31 -3.00
N HIS A 144 -10.48 -3.71 -2.99
CA HIS A 144 -11.57 -2.94 -3.58
C HIS A 144 -12.86 -3.13 -2.78
N GLY A 145 -13.80 -2.22 -2.99
CA GLY A 145 -15.09 -2.24 -2.34
C GLY A 145 -15.95 -1.06 -2.77
N THR A 146 -17.03 -0.81 -2.01
CA THR A 146 -17.97 0.27 -2.29
C THR A 146 -18.38 1.00 -1.02
N PHE A 147 -18.81 2.26 -1.16
CA PHE A 147 -19.46 3.05 -0.12
C PHE A 147 -20.53 3.95 -0.76
N LYS A 148 -21.39 4.55 0.06
CA LYS A 148 -22.47 5.43 -0.37
C LYS A 148 -22.62 6.59 0.59
#